data_AF-A0A5N3VRX5-F1
#
_entry.id   AF-A0A5N3VRX5-F1
#
_cell.length_a   1.000
_cell.length_b   1.000
_cell.length_c   1.000
_cell.angle_alpha   90.00
_cell.angle_beta   90.00
_cell.angle_gamma   90.00
#
_symmetry.space_group_name_H-M   'P 1'
#
loop_
_entity.id
_entity.type
_entity.pdbx_description
1 polymer ?
#
loop_
_entity_poly.entity_id
_entity_poly.type
_entity_poly.pdbx_seq_one_letter_code
_entity_poly.pdbx_strand_id
1 'polypeptide(L)'
;MSFLLPKLSSKKAVDQAIKSTAEKVLVLRFGRDDDPVCLQLDDILSKTSSDLSKMAAIYLVDVDQTPVYTHYFDISYIPSTVFFFNGQHMKVDYGSPDHTKFVGSFKTKQDFIDLIEVIYRGAMRGKLIVQSPIDPKNIPKYDLLYQDI
;
A
#
# COMPACT_ATOMS: atom_id res chain seq x y z
N MET A 1 4.73 -22.26 4.33
CA MET A 1 3.94 -21.71 5.46
C MET A 1 3.27 -20.44 4.95
N SER A 2 1.93 -20.39 4.93
CA SER A 2 1.19 -19.15 4.64
C SER A 2 1.14 -18.33 5.92
N PHE A 3 1.97 -17.28 6.03
CA PHE A 3 1.84 -16.33 7.11
C PHE A 3 0.59 -15.49 6.86
N LEU A 4 -0.38 -15.58 7.79
CA LEU A 4 -1.52 -14.69 7.81
C LEU A 4 -1.00 -13.27 8.05
N LEU A 5 -1.30 -12.35 7.14
CA LEU A 5 -0.93 -10.96 7.28
C LEU A 5 -1.69 -10.34 8.47
N PRO A 6 -1.03 -9.55 9.32
CA PRO A 6 -1.67 -8.93 10.47
C PRO A 6 -2.74 -7.92 10.03
N LYS A 7 -3.89 -7.93 10.70
CA LYS A 7 -5.01 -7.03 10.44
C LYS A 7 -5.06 -5.90 11.46
N LEU A 8 -5.36 -4.69 11.00
CA LEU A 8 -5.55 -3.49 11.80
C LEU A 8 -7.00 -3.02 11.61
N SER A 9 -7.74 -2.99 12.70
CA SER A 9 -9.20 -2.80 12.68
C SER A 9 -9.63 -1.59 13.54
N SER A 10 -8.71 -0.67 13.82
CA SER A 10 -9.03 0.57 14.53
C SER A 10 -8.01 1.67 14.21
N LYS A 11 -8.44 2.92 14.35
CA LYS A 11 -7.56 4.09 14.22
C LYS A 11 -6.32 3.99 15.11
N LYS A 12 -6.49 3.53 16.36
CA LYS A 12 -5.38 3.38 17.31
C LYS A 12 -4.36 2.33 16.86
N ALA A 13 -4.82 1.23 16.25
CA ALA A 13 -3.94 0.20 15.72
C ALA A 13 -3.12 0.72 14.52
N VAL A 14 -3.74 1.48 13.62
CA VAL A 14 -3.05 2.14 12.50
C VAL A 14 -2.04 3.18 12.99
N ASP A 15 -2.43 4.05 13.93
CA ASP A 15 -1.50 5.01 14.57
C ASP A 15 -0.28 4.32 15.16
N GLN A 16 -0.50 3.21 15.87
CA GLN A 16 0.56 2.46 16.52
C GLN A 16 1.51 1.88 15.46
N ALA A 17 0.99 1.29 14.40
CA ALA A 17 1.81 0.75 13.32
C ALA A 17 2.67 1.84 12.66
N ILE A 18 2.09 3.02 12.38
CA ILE A 18 2.80 4.18 11.82
C ILE A 18 3.92 4.65 12.75
N LYS A 19 3.66 4.70 14.08
CA LYS A 19 4.64 5.18 15.07
C LYS A 19 5.73 4.16 15.39
N SER A 20 5.41 2.87 15.40
CA SER A 20 6.33 1.83 15.86
C SER A 20 7.16 1.20 14.75
N THR A 21 6.76 1.36 13.48
CA THR A 21 7.54 0.82 12.36
C THR A 21 8.73 1.72 12.07
N ALA A 22 9.91 1.30 12.52
CA ALA A 22 11.18 1.98 12.26
C ALA A 22 11.98 1.24 11.19
N GLU A 23 12.70 2.01 10.37
CA GLU A 23 13.68 1.55 9.36
C GLU A 23 13.14 0.53 8.35
N LYS A 24 11.82 0.50 8.15
CA LYS A 24 11.13 -0.34 7.16
C LYS A 24 9.99 0.45 6.52
N VAL A 25 9.66 0.08 5.28
CA VAL A 25 8.44 0.54 4.61
C VAL A 25 7.25 -0.12 5.28
N LEU A 26 6.43 0.66 5.97
CA LEU A 26 5.13 0.23 6.42
C LEU A 26 4.17 0.25 5.21
N VAL A 27 3.60 -0.91 4.89
CA VAL A 27 2.64 -1.11 3.81
C VAL A 27 1.26 -1.32 4.43
N LEU A 28 0.32 -0.42 4.15
CA LEU A 28 -1.06 -0.49 4.63
C LEU A 28 -2.01 -0.74 3.46
N ARG A 29 -2.53 -1.97 3.35
CA ARG A 29 -3.56 -2.33 2.36
C ARG A 29 -4.94 -2.02 2.93
N PHE A 30 -5.56 -0.94 2.48
CA PHE A 30 -6.96 -0.62 2.80
C PHE A 30 -7.89 -1.41 1.89
N GLY A 31 -8.80 -2.20 2.47
CA GLY A 31 -9.84 -2.89 1.72
C GLY A 31 -10.75 -3.74 2.60
N ARG A 32 -11.46 -4.68 1.99
CA ARG A 32 -12.31 -5.67 2.66
C ARG A 32 -11.83 -7.08 2.34
N ASP A 33 -12.00 -8.00 3.28
CA ASP A 33 -11.50 -9.37 3.12
C ASP A 33 -12.34 -10.22 2.17
N ASP A 34 -13.57 -9.81 1.88
CA ASP A 34 -14.49 -10.47 0.95
C ASP A 34 -14.46 -9.86 -0.46
N ASP A 35 -13.69 -8.78 -0.66
CA ASP A 35 -13.50 -8.18 -1.98
C ASP A 35 -12.54 -9.02 -2.85
N PRO A 36 -12.95 -9.44 -4.07
CA PRO A 36 -12.12 -10.31 -4.91
C PRO A 36 -10.75 -9.72 -5.29
N VAL A 37 -10.66 -8.40 -5.48
CA VAL A 37 -9.40 -7.75 -5.87
C VAL A 37 -8.48 -7.60 -4.65
N CYS A 38 -9.05 -7.35 -3.47
CA CYS A 38 -8.31 -7.40 -2.20
C CYS A 38 -7.73 -8.80 -1.95
N LEU A 39 -8.49 -9.88 -2.20
CA LEU A 39 -8.00 -11.26 -2.07
C LEU A 39 -6.83 -11.55 -3.03
N GLN A 40 -6.89 -11.05 -4.27
CA GLN A 40 -5.79 -11.18 -5.24
C GLN A 40 -4.53 -10.47 -4.75
N LEU A 41 -4.68 -9.23 -4.26
CA LEU A 41 -3.57 -8.47 -3.70
C LEU A 41 -2.99 -9.15 -2.45
N ASP A 42 -3.84 -9.62 -1.54
CA ASP A 42 -3.42 -10.27 -0.30
C ASP A 42 -2.60 -11.54 -0.54
N ASP A 43 -2.93 -12.33 -1.58
CA ASP A 43 -2.12 -13.48 -1.99
C ASP A 43 -0.71 -13.06 -2.43
N ILE A 44 -0.58 -11.97 -3.19
CA ILE A 44 0.71 -11.40 -3.58
C ILE A 44 1.47 -10.96 -2.32
N LEU A 45 0.85 -10.14 -1.49
CA LEU A 45 1.45 -9.59 -0.26
C LEU A 45 1.94 -10.71 0.67
N SER A 46 1.13 -11.74 0.87
CA SER A 46 1.47 -12.89 1.73
C SER A 46 2.65 -13.67 1.15
N LYS A 47 2.65 -13.95 -0.16
CA LYS A 47 3.73 -14.69 -0.83
C LYS A 47 5.06 -13.95 -0.85
N THR A 48 5.05 -12.62 -0.86
CA THR A 48 6.28 -11.79 -0.87
C THR A 48 6.72 -11.35 0.52
N SER A 49 5.90 -11.53 1.55
CA SER A 49 6.14 -11.02 2.91
C SER A 49 7.47 -11.49 3.51
N SER A 50 7.86 -12.75 3.28
CA SER A 50 9.13 -13.31 3.74
C SER A 50 10.33 -12.64 3.08
N ASP A 51 10.29 -12.51 1.76
CA ASP A 51 11.38 -11.94 0.95
C ASP A 51 11.58 -10.46 1.26
N LEU A 52 10.49 -9.74 1.53
CA LEU A 52 10.48 -8.32 1.87
C LEU A 52 10.65 -8.02 3.35
N SER A 53 10.71 -9.04 4.23
CA SER A 53 10.67 -8.87 5.70
C SER A 53 11.75 -7.96 6.27
N LYS A 54 12.88 -7.80 5.57
CA LYS A 54 13.97 -6.89 5.92
C LYS A 54 13.69 -5.43 5.53
N MET A 55 12.90 -5.20 4.48
CA MET A 55 12.62 -3.88 3.92
C MET A 55 11.23 -3.35 4.27
N ALA A 56 10.26 -4.21 4.54
CA ALA A 56 8.87 -3.84 4.73
C ALA A 56 8.17 -4.59 5.87
N ALA A 57 7.15 -3.93 6.42
CA ALA A 57 6.17 -4.50 7.32
C ALA A 57 4.78 -4.31 6.70
N ILE A 58 4.04 -5.39 6.48
CA ILE A 58 2.79 -5.39 5.71
C ILE A 58 1.61 -5.63 6.64
N TYR A 59 0.60 -4.77 6.56
CA TYR A 59 -0.64 -4.87 7.32
C TYR A 59 -1.85 -4.70 6.42
N LEU A 60 -2.92 -5.43 6.76
CA LEU A 60 -4.23 -5.29 6.16
C LEU A 60 -5.06 -4.34 7.02
N VAL A 61 -5.75 -3.39 6.42
CA VAL A 61 -6.57 -2.40 7.11
C VAL A 61 -8.00 -2.50 6.58
N ASP A 62 -8.93 -2.71 7.50
CA ASP A 62 -10.36 -2.72 7.20
C ASP A 62 -10.87 -1.27 7.04
N VAL A 63 -11.38 -0.95 5.84
CA VAL A 63 -11.87 0.39 5.50
C VAL A 63 -13.11 0.81 6.29
N ASP A 64 -13.96 -0.14 6.67
CA ASP A 64 -15.20 0.13 7.39
C ASP A 64 -14.93 0.38 8.88
N GLN A 65 -13.86 -0.22 9.42
CA GLN A 65 -13.46 -0.06 10.82
C GLN A 65 -12.46 1.09 11.06
N THR A 66 -11.94 1.71 9.99
CA THR A 66 -10.97 2.81 10.10
C THR A 66 -11.37 4.09 9.35
N PRO A 67 -12.61 4.58 9.51
CA PRO A 67 -13.16 5.66 8.68
C PRO A 67 -12.33 6.94 8.70
N VAL A 68 -11.65 7.26 9.82
CA VAL A 68 -10.75 8.42 9.91
C VAL A 68 -9.65 8.38 8.86
N TYR A 69 -9.00 7.22 8.69
CA TYR A 69 -7.93 7.05 7.70
C TYR A 69 -8.48 6.84 6.29
N THR A 70 -9.61 6.13 6.17
CA THR A 70 -10.35 5.99 4.91
C THR A 70 -10.71 7.35 4.32
N HIS A 71 -11.22 8.28 5.13
CA HIS A 71 -11.51 9.65 4.71
C HIS A 71 -10.23 10.48 4.49
N TYR A 72 -9.24 10.38 5.37
CA TYR A 72 -8.00 11.15 5.24
C TYR A 72 -7.25 10.88 3.94
N PHE A 73 -7.20 9.62 3.50
CA PHE A 73 -6.55 9.22 2.25
C PHE A 73 -7.47 9.21 1.03
N ASP A 74 -8.73 9.62 1.21
CA ASP A 74 -9.76 9.59 0.18
C ASP A 74 -9.82 8.22 -0.53
N ILE A 75 -10.03 7.16 0.28
CA ILE A 75 -10.12 5.79 -0.21
C ILE A 75 -11.50 5.56 -0.83
N SER A 76 -11.64 5.91 -2.11
CA SER A 76 -12.88 5.69 -2.87
C SER A 76 -12.92 4.32 -3.55
N TYR A 77 -11.76 3.73 -3.82
CA TYR A 77 -11.61 2.43 -4.48
C TYR A 77 -10.75 1.49 -3.64
N ILE A 78 -11.16 0.22 -3.56
CA ILE A 78 -10.43 -0.84 -2.85
C ILE A 78 -9.97 -1.93 -3.83
N PRO A 79 -8.80 -2.54 -3.59
CA PRO A 79 -7.84 -2.17 -2.56
C PRO A 79 -7.11 -0.85 -2.88
N SER A 80 -6.72 -0.13 -1.83
CA SER A 80 -5.81 1.01 -1.92
C SER A 80 -4.66 0.81 -0.94
N THR A 81 -3.42 0.94 -1.41
CA THR A 81 -2.22 0.70 -0.61
C THR A 81 -1.47 2.00 -0.34
N VAL A 82 -1.22 2.28 0.94
CA VAL A 82 -0.50 3.47 1.41
C VAL A 82 0.83 3.05 2.03
N PHE A 83 1.88 3.86 1.83
CA PHE A 83 3.24 3.56 2.27
C PHE A 83 3.73 4.58 3.28
N PHE A 84 4.40 4.12 4.33
CA PHE A 84 5.08 4.98 5.30
C PHE A 84 6.51 4.53 5.53
N PHE A 85 7.37 5.45 5.94
CA PHE A 85 8.72 5.14 6.42
C PHE A 85 9.06 6.07 7.58
N ASN A 86 9.39 5.53 8.76
CA ASN A 86 9.66 6.30 9.98
C ASN A 86 8.57 7.35 10.29
N GLY A 87 7.30 6.95 10.16
CA GLY A 87 6.14 7.81 10.39
C GLY A 87 5.86 8.84 9.29
N GLN A 88 6.69 8.94 8.25
CA GLN A 88 6.49 9.83 7.11
C GLN A 88 5.75 9.11 5.99
N HIS A 89 4.73 9.76 5.42
CA HIS A 89 3.97 9.24 4.29
C HIS A 89 4.83 9.28 3.02
N MET A 90 5.07 8.11 2.43
CA MET A 90 5.84 7.95 1.21
C MET A 90 4.91 8.01 0.00
N LYS A 91 5.09 9.02 -0.83
CA LYS A 91 4.38 9.18 -2.10
C LYS A 91 5.10 8.42 -3.21
N VAL A 92 4.34 7.99 -4.21
CA VAL A 92 4.90 7.32 -5.38
C VAL A 92 4.25 7.86 -6.64
N ASP A 93 5.08 8.28 -7.58
CA ASP A 93 4.66 8.66 -8.92
C ASP A 93 4.53 7.40 -9.80
N TYR A 94 3.29 7.08 -10.16
CA TYR A 94 2.90 5.98 -11.05
C TYR A 94 2.56 6.46 -12.46
N GLY A 95 2.73 7.76 -12.75
CA GLY A 95 2.20 8.44 -13.93
C GLY A 95 0.72 8.86 -13.81
N SER A 96 0.07 8.59 -12.67
CA SER A 96 -1.28 9.06 -12.33
C SER A 96 -1.22 10.41 -11.59
N PRO A 97 -2.30 11.22 -11.61
CA PRO A 97 -2.33 12.49 -10.85
C PRO A 97 -2.26 12.32 -9.34
N ASP A 98 -2.74 11.19 -8.81
CA ASP A 98 -2.65 10.86 -7.39
C ASP A 98 -1.38 10.03 -7.12
N HIS A 99 -0.53 10.55 -6.23
CA HIS A 99 0.71 9.91 -5.78
C HIS A 99 0.62 9.42 -4.32
N THR A 100 -0.53 9.59 -3.66
CA THR A 100 -0.69 9.35 -2.21
C THR A 100 -0.94 7.89 -1.88
N LYS A 101 -1.48 7.12 -2.83
CA LYS A 101 -1.86 5.72 -2.69
C LYS A 101 -1.70 4.99 -4.01
N PHE A 102 -1.43 3.70 -3.94
CA PHE A 102 -1.54 2.79 -5.08
C PHE A 102 -2.94 2.18 -5.08
N VAL A 103 -3.72 2.40 -6.14
CA VAL A 103 -5.07 1.85 -6.27
C VAL A 103 -5.00 0.55 -7.08
N GLY A 104 -5.65 -0.50 -6.58
CA GLY A 104 -5.76 -1.81 -7.24
C GLY A 104 -4.74 -2.84 -6.79
N SER A 105 -4.63 -3.91 -7.58
CA SER A 105 -3.70 -5.03 -7.34
C SER A 105 -2.50 -4.98 -8.29
N PHE A 106 -1.38 -5.55 -7.85
CA PHE A 106 -0.22 -5.77 -8.71
C PHE A 106 -0.48 -6.90 -9.70
N LYS A 107 0.08 -6.79 -10.90
CA LYS A 107 0.00 -7.84 -11.93
C LYS A 107 0.85 -9.05 -11.56
N THR A 108 2.03 -8.82 -10.98
CA THR A 108 2.94 -9.87 -10.55
C THR A 108 3.51 -9.61 -9.16
N LYS A 109 4.01 -10.68 -8.52
CA LYS A 109 4.76 -10.58 -7.25
C LYS A 109 6.01 -9.71 -7.38
N GLN A 110 6.68 -9.77 -8.53
CA GLN A 110 7.91 -9.03 -8.76
C GLN A 110 7.64 -7.53 -8.84
N ASP A 111 6.54 -7.11 -9.48
CA ASP A 111 6.15 -5.69 -9.53
C ASP A 111 6.01 -5.09 -8.12
N PHE A 112 5.44 -5.85 -7.17
CA PHE A 112 5.33 -5.43 -5.78
C PHE A 112 6.70 -5.37 -5.08
N ILE A 113 7.55 -6.39 -5.27
CA ILE A 113 8.91 -6.42 -4.71
C ILE A 113 9.73 -5.23 -5.18
N ASP A 114 9.74 -4.97 -6.49
CA ASP A 114 10.51 -3.89 -7.11
C ASP A 114 10.05 -2.52 -6.59
N LEU A 115 8.74 -2.32 -6.47
CA LEU A 115 8.19 -1.10 -5.90
C LEU A 115 8.64 -0.88 -4.45
N ILE A 116 8.56 -1.90 -3.61
CA ILE A 116 9.00 -1.81 -2.21
C ILE A 116 10.49 -1.51 -2.12
N GLU A 117 11.32 -2.11 -2.97
CA GLU A 117 12.75 -1.83 -3.01
C GLU A 117 13.04 -0.36 -3.37
N VAL A 118 12.33 0.19 -4.36
CA VAL A 118 12.48 1.61 -4.75
C VAL A 118 12.03 2.55 -3.64
N ILE A 119 10.89 2.28 -3.00
CA ILE A 119 10.41 3.08 -1.85
C ILE A 119 11.43 3.02 -0.71
N TYR A 120 11.90 1.82 -0.34
CA TYR A 120 12.87 1.62 0.74
C TYR A 120 14.17 2.38 0.47
N ARG A 121 14.78 2.19 -0.72
CA ARG A 121 16.02 2.89 -1.10
C ARG A 121 15.84 4.40 -1.16
N GLY A 122 14.69 4.88 -1.63
CA GLY A 122 14.36 6.30 -1.67
C GLY A 122 14.24 6.90 -0.26
N ALA A 123 13.49 6.22 0.62
CA ALA A 123 13.28 6.66 1.99
C ALA A 123 14.57 6.64 2.82
N MET A 124 15.42 5.63 2.65
CA MET A 124 16.76 5.57 3.25
C MET A 124 17.67 6.74 2.82
N ARG A 125 17.37 7.40 1.70
CA ARG A 125 18.06 8.61 1.21
C ARG A 125 17.31 9.90 1.56
N GLY A 126 16.29 9.84 2.40
CA GLY A 126 15.49 11.00 2.84
C GLY A 126 14.50 11.53 1.80
N LYS A 127 14.19 10.77 0.74
CA LYS A 127 13.14 11.16 -0.20
C LYS A 127 11.77 10.91 0.40
N LEU A 128 10.81 11.80 0.11
CA LEU A 128 9.39 11.65 0.47
C LEU A 128 8.52 11.20 -0.72
N ILE A 129 9.09 11.24 -1.93
CA ILE A 129 8.45 10.78 -3.16
C ILE A 129 9.48 10.02 -4.01
N VAL A 130 9.02 8.92 -4.62
CA VAL A 130 9.80 8.11 -5.57
C VAL A 130 9.01 7.88 -6.84
N GLN A 131 9.70 7.58 -7.94
CA GLN A 131 9.07 7.16 -9.18
C GLN A 131 8.95 5.63 -9.19
N SER A 132 7.78 5.11 -9.54
CA SER A 132 7.53 3.67 -9.63
C SER A 132 8.45 3.01 -10.68
N PRO A 133 9.05 1.84 -10.39
CA PRO A 133 9.79 1.05 -11.36
C PRO A 133 8.91 0.19 -12.27
N ILE A 134 7.61 0.06 -11.95
CA ILE A 134 6.69 -0.85 -12.62
C ILE A 134 6.40 -0.35 -14.05
N ASP A 135 6.37 -1.25 -15.03
CA ASP A 135 5.94 -0.92 -16.39
C ASP A 135 4.55 -0.27 -16.35
N PRO A 136 4.35 0.94 -16.91
CA PRO A 136 3.05 1.60 -16.95
C PRO A 136 1.90 0.74 -17.53
N LYS A 137 2.20 -0.27 -18.35
CA LYS A 137 1.21 -1.23 -18.87
C LYS A 137 0.70 -2.21 -17.81
N ASN A 138 1.45 -2.40 -16.74
CA ASN A 138 1.10 -3.27 -15.61
C ASN A 138 0.43 -2.50 -14.47
N ILE A 139 0.41 -1.17 -14.53
CA ILE A 139 -0.29 -0.33 -13.56
C ILE A 139 -1.78 -0.35 -13.90
N PRO A 140 -2.67 -0.72 -12.95
CA PRO A 140 -4.10 -0.68 -13.16
C PRO A 140 -4.54 0.72 -13.60
N LYS A 141 -5.23 0.80 -14.73
CA LYS A 141 -5.86 2.02 -15.21
C LYS A 141 -7.29 2.01 -14.74
N TYR A 142 -7.54 2.62 -13.59
CA TYR A 142 -8.89 3.00 -13.24
C TYR A 142 -9.18 4.27 -14.02
N ASP A 143 -10.12 4.21 -14.95
CA ASP A 143 -10.73 5.43 -15.47
C ASP A 143 -11.37 6.09 -14.26
N LEU A 144 -10.70 7.10 -13.71
CA LEU A 144 -11.33 8.09 -12.86
C LEU A 144 -12.32 8.82 -13.76
N LEU A 145 -13.45 8.17 -14.02
CA LEU A 145 -14.65 8.83 -14.46
C LEU A 145 -14.95 9.82 -13.34
N TYR A 146 -14.43 11.03 -13.47
CA TYR A 146 -15.12 12.20 -12.96
C TYR A 146 -16.53 12.05 -13.53
N GLN A 147 -17.45 11.51 -12.74
CA GLN A 147 -18.85 11.75 -13.01
C GLN A 147 -18.96 13.26 -12.91
N ASP A 148 -19.08 13.89 -14.08
CA ASP A 148 -19.47 15.27 -14.21
C ASP A 148 -20.63 15.52 -13.24
N ILE A 149 -20.47 16.56 -12.43
CA ILE A 149 -21.49 17.13 -11.55
C ILE A 149 -22.81 17.31 -12.31
#